data_AF-A0A6A9T536-F1
#
_entry.id   AF-A0A6A9T536-F1
#
_cell.length_a   1.000
_cell.length_b   1.000
_cell.length_c   1.000
_cell.angle_alpha   90.00
_cell.angle_beta   90.00
_cell.angle_gamma   90.00
#
_symmetry.space_group_name_H-M   'P 1'
#
loop_
_entity.id
_entity.type
_entity.pdbx_description
1 polymer ?
#
loop_
_entity_poly.entity_id
_entity_poly.type
_entity_poly.pdbx_seq_one_letter_code
_entity_poly.pdbx_strand_id
1 'polypeptide(L)' 'MTGEDDESDGDGEREWRFAVEDVGPDGITEDTHTPESEPIEPGDIDPEHAAFVVLGVAVTVGVLLFGF' A
#
# COMPACT_ATOMS: atom_id res chain seq x y z
N MET A 1 -11.23 -17.23 40.86
CA MET A 1 -11.51 -17.28 39.40
C MET A 1 -10.26 -16.70 38.77
N THR A 2 -9.19 -17.48 38.74
CA THR A 2 -8.78 -18.43 37.68
C THR A 2 -8.10 -17.66 36.55
N GLY A 3 -6.81 -17.97 36.37
CA GLY A 3 -5.95 -17.46 35.31
C GLY A 3 -5.94 -18.36 34.08
N GLU A 4 -5.03 -17.98 33.18
CA GLU A 4 -4.63 -18.59 31.91
C GLU A 4 -5.71 -18.71 30.84
N ASP A 5 -5.53 -17.96 29.75
CA ASP A 5 -5.13 -18.60 28.49
C ASP A 5 -4.02 -17.76 27.84
N ASP A 6 -2.92 -18.45 27.62
CA ASP A 6 -1.68 -18.06 26.96
C ASP A 6 -1.84 -18.40 25.48
N GLU A 7 -1.81 -17.40 24.60
CA GLU A 7 -1.50 -17.60 23.18
C GLU A 7 -0.42 -16.59 22.81
N SER A 8 0.81 -16.91 23.24
CA SER A 8 2.00 -16.48 22.52
C SER A 8 2.04 -17.18 21.16
N ASP A 9 1.29 -16.67 20.19
CA ASP A 9 1.70 -16.74 18.78
C ASP A 9 2.59 -15.50 18.56
N GLY A 10 3.84 -15.59 18.16
CA GLY A 10 4.45 -16.76 17.56
C GLY A 10 5.61 -16.38 16.68
N ASP A 11 5.86 -15.12 16.34
CA ASP A 11 7.06 -14.75 15.58
C ASP A 11 7.29 -13.24 15.55
N GLY A 12 8.56 -12.85 15.49
CA GLY A 12 9.01 -11.48 15.34
C GLY A 12 8.94 -10.99 13.89
N GLU A 13 7.82 -11.20 13.21
CA GLU A 13 7.55 -10.48 11.97
C GLU A 13 6.91 -9.13 12.24
N ARG A 14 7.04 -8.22 11.29
CA ARG A 14 6.60 -6.83 11.41
C ARG A 14 5.07 -6.82 11.38
N GLU A 15 4.46 -7.15 12.50
CA GLU A 15 3.01 -7.06 12.66
C GLU A 15 2.64 -5.60 12.42
N TRP A 16 1.93 -5.38 11.32
CA TRP A 16 1.47 -4.06 10.97
C TRP A 16 0.65 -3.54 12.13
N ARG A 17 0.87 -2.28 12.52
CA ARG A 17 0.29 -1.70 13.74
C ARG A 17 -1.25 -1.75 13.75
N PHE A 18 -1.88 -1.95 12.60
CA PHE A 18 -3.33 -2.06 12.41
C PHE A 18 -3.63 -3.14 11.37
N ALA A 19 -4.69 -3.92 11.57
CA ALA A 19 -5.16 -4.89 10.58
C ALA A 19 -6.01 -4.19 9.48
N VAL A 20 -6.28 -4.85 8.34
CA VAL A 20 -6.92 -4.22 7.16
C VAL A 20 -8.38 -3.82 7.39
N GLU A 21 -9.02 -4.55 8.28
CA GLU A 21 -10.38 -4.45 8.79
C GLU A 21 -10.51 -3.34 9.84
N ASP A 22 -9.38 -2.94 10.47
CA ASP A 22 -9.34 -1.87 11.47
C ASP A 22 -9.21 -0.47 10.85
N VAL A 23 -8.85 -0.37 9.57
CA VAL A 23 -8.59 0.90 8.85
C VAL A 23 -9.61 1.23 7.74
N GLY A 24 -10.86 0.76 7.91
CA GLY A 24 -11.97 1.07 7.00
C GLY A 24 -12.53 2.49 7.14
N PRO A 25 -13.56 2.87 6.36
CA PRO A 25 -14.22 4.17 6.48
C PRO A 25 -14.85 4.41 7.87
N ASP A 26 -15.15 3.33 8.61
CA ASP A 26 -15.61 3.34 10.02
C ASP A 26 -14.50 2.83 10.99
N GLY A 27 -13.24 2.75 10.55
CA GLY A 27 -12.09 2.21 11.29
C GLY A 27 -11.51 3.14 12.36
N ILE A 28 -10.47 2.69 13.08
CA ILE A 28 -9.79 3.48 14.12
C ILE A 28 -9.09 4.68 13.47
N THR A 29 -9.72 5.85 13.53
CA THR A 29 -9.14 7.13 13.11
C THR A 29 -8.48 7.83 14.30
N GLU A 30 -7.44 7.25 14.88
CA GLU A 30 -6.51 8.07 15.67
C GLU A 30 -5.80 9.03 14.71
N ASP A 31 -5.46 10.24 15.18
CA ASP A 31 -4.85 11.36 14.42
C ASP A 31 -3.66 10.92 13.55
N THR A 32 -3.95 10.33 12.38
CA THR A 32 -2.96 9.75 11.46
C THR A 32 -2.32 10.83 10.58
N HIS A 33 -2.48 12.11 10.94
CA HIS A 33 -2.12 13.24 10.08
C HIS A 33 -2.83 13.23 8.72
N THR A 34 -3.80 12.33 8.51
CA THR A 34 -4.67 12.31 7.32
C THR A 34 -5.61 13.50 7.42
N PRO A 35 -5.57 14.45 6.49
CA PRO A 35 -6.49 15.59 6.50
C PRO A 35 -7.94 15.09 6.43
N GLU A 36 -8.80 15.50 7.37
CA GLU A 36 -10.22 15.11 7.38
C GLU A 36 -11.02 15.65 6.18
N SER A 37 -10.50 16.67 5.49
CA SER A 37 -11.27 17.43 4.49
C SER A 37 -10.99 17.06 3.04
N GLU A 38 -9.88 16.40 2.74
CA GLU A 38 -9.54 16.05 1.36
C GLU A 38 -8.94 14.64 1.31
N PRO A 39 -9.55 13.70 0.54
CA PRO A 39 -8.85 12.52 0.09
C PRO A 39 -7.49 12.95 -0.47
N ILE A 40 -6.44 12.19 -0.17
CA ILE A 40 -5.15 12.31 -0.87
C ILE A 40 -5.37 11.95 -2.34
N GLU A 41 -5.82 12.92 -3.12
CA GLU A 41 -5.95 12.77 -4.56
C GLU A 41 -4.56 12.50 -5.12
N PRO A 42 -4.38 11.45 -5.95
CA PRO A 42 -3.15 11.32 -6.70
C PRO A 42 -2.99 12.60 -7.51
N GLY A 43 -1.89 13.31 -7.30
CA GLY A 43 -1.59 14.52 -8.06
C GLY A 43 -1.54 14.25 -9.56
N ASP A 44 -1.66 15.32 -10.35
CA ASP A 44 -1.49 15.22 -11.79
C ASP A 44 -0.15 14.56 -12.15
N ILE A 45 -0.15 13.74 -13.20
CA ILE A 45 1.07 13.11 -13.68
C ILE A 45 1.91 14.11 -14.46
N ASP A 46 3.16 14.31 -14.05
CA ASP A 46 4.10 15.10 -14.85
C ASP A 46 4.40 14.41 -16.19
N PRO A 47 4.54 15.17 -17.29
CA PRO A 47 4.77 14.61 -18.62
C PRO A 47 6.08 13.79 -18.69
N GLU A 48 7.10 14.15 -17.91
CA GLU A 48 8.35 13.40 -17.80
C GLU A 48 8.12 12.00 -17.22
N HIS A 49 7.30 11.89 -16.17
CA HIS A 49 6.96 10.61 -15.54
C HIS A 49 6.16 9.72 -16.48
N ALA A 50 5.18 10.30 -17.18
CA ALA A 50 4.42 9.59 -18.21
C ALA A 50 5.33 9.05 -19.33
N ALA A 51 6.31 9.84 -19.76
CA ALA A 51 7.27 9.43 -20.79
C ALA A 51 8.11 8.22 -20.36
N PHE A 52 8.56 8.17 -19.10
CA PHE A 52 9.30 7.01 -18.59
C PHE A 52 8.46 5.72 -18.56
N VAL A 53 7.17 5.82 -18.20
CA VAL A 53 6.26 4.67 -18.24
C VAL A 53 6.09 4.16 -19.67
N VAL A 54 5.80 5.06 -20.61
CA VAL A 54 5.65 4.71 -22.03
C VAL A 54 6.93 4.09 -22.58
N LEU A 55 8.09 4.62 -22.23
CA LEU A 55 9.39 4.07 -22.63
C LEU A 55 9.59 2.64 -22.11
N GLY A 56 9.28 2.40 -20.83
CA GLY A 56 9.36 1.06 -20.23
C GLY A 56 8.47 0.06 -20.96
N VAL A 57 7.21 0.43 -21.22
CA VAL A 57 6.26 -0.40 -21.98
C VAL A 57 6.79 -0.69 -23.38
N ALA A 58 7.28 0.33 -24.09
CA ALA A 58 7.83 0.18 -25.44
C ALA A 58 9.03 -0.78 -25.48
N VAL A 59 9.94 -0.68 -24.49
CA VAL A 59 11.07 -1.61 -24.35
C VAL A 59 10.58 -3.03 -24.08
N THR A 60 9.67 -3.23 -23.13
CA THR A 60 9.12 -4.56 -22.83
C THR A 60 8.47 -5.19 -24.05
N VAL A 61 7.63 -4.43 -24.76
CA VAL A 61 7.00 -4.91 -26.02
C VAL A 61 8.06 -5.23 -27.07
N GLY A 62 9.08 -4.37 -27.23
CA GLY A 62 10.19 -4.63 -28.15
C GLY A 62 10.93 -5.92 -27.82
N VAL A 63 11.21 -6.17 -26.55
CA VAL A 63 11.84 -7.43 -26.11
C VAL A 63 10.94 -8.64 -26.42
N LEU A 64 9.64 -8.55 -26.15
CA LEU A 64 8.71 -9.66 -26.41
C LEU A 64 8.58 -9.99 -27.92
N LEU A 65 8.62 -8.97 -28.77
CA LEU A 65 8.44 -9.14 -30.22
C LEU A 65 9.72 -9.56 -30.95
N PHE A 66 10.89 -9.18 -30.44
CA PHE A 66 12.17 -9.31 -31.16
C PHE A 66 13.26 -10.06 -30.38
N GLY A 67 12.99 -10.53 -29.17
CA GLY A 67 13.99 -11.10 -28.25
C GLY A 67 14.15 -12.63 -28.25
N PHE A 68 13.73 -13.32 -29.32
CA PHE A 68 13.86 -14.78 -29.48
C PHE A 68 14.73 -15.17 -30.68
#